data_AF-A0A7Y4IRF7-F1
#
_entry.id   AF-A0A7Y4IRF7-F1
#
_cell.length_a   1.000
_cell.length_b   1.000
_cell.length_c   1.000
_cell.angle_alpha   90.00
_cell.angle_beta   90.00
_cell.angle_gamma   90.00
#
_symmetry.space_group_name_H-M   'P 1'
#
loop_
_entity.id
_entity.type
_entity.pdbx_description
1 polymer ?
#
loop_
_entity_poly.entity_id
_entity_poly.type
_entity_poly.pdbx_seq_one_letter_code
_entity_poly.pdbx_strand_id
1 'polypeptide(L)'
;MAAHPGQAPRLHGGPVMALSLPGLAGYRRTWMLTSKNPQRFLHAALLCALSWSGQAMASGAEALASTDAKARIHPQNARALLRAERLLASEPHFLPPPLPDCPGMIDHGVVRLGVAPAGHLNLPCPTNTVSSGTFGTRTIGLRYLPTNGEAAAPGSACEGWGVASADLGISGYSSADCGASSNLTVEINAPSPISTMSVVRVGNTFRVTHIYTPSPVTNHLYQVDVLIENIGTAFISDLRYTRGIDYDILPNTFSEYVTVAGTAGNPWVVSAVDNNFVSLDPLAINYSLMGGTGDFTNVGPGDLGAQFDFRLGSLAVGQVRSFRTFYGAAGNQADALNALSAVGATTYSLAKGNWNGTGDPLSPTGAPTGTFGATTGQPNTFMYGFRPPESPTSCTVECPGFLSHGVYTVDHSGDLDRCVVNGQYANNTVAVTHLFGERVEFTCSDYGSPHGNPCNVGPGADTCNLAAFQSLCSSPTFARYCL
;
A
#
# COMPACT_ATOMS: atom_id res chain seq x y z
N MET A 1 9.94 -67.69 15.47
CA MET A 1 10.53 -67.81 16.82
C MET A 1 10.36 -66.45 17.48
N ALA A 2 9.21 -66.19 18.11
CA ALA A 2 8.96 -66.21 19.57
C ALA A 2 9.69 -65.03 20.29
N ALA A 3 9.08 -64.12 21.06
CA ALA A 3 7.85 -64.20 21.86
C ALA A 3 7.21 -62.82 22.16
N HIS A 4 5.89 -62.83 22.37
CA HIS A 4 5.04 -61.86 23.11
C HIS A 4 4.86 -62.36 24.57
N PRO A 5 4.38 -61.61 25.60
CA PRO A 5 3.13 -60.79 25.68
C PRO A 5 3.34 -59.43 26.44
N GLY A 6 2.44 -58.45 26.62
CA GLY A 6 0.98 -58.33 26.61
C GLY A 6 0.51 -57.83 28.00
N GLN A 7 -0.15 -56.65 28.08
CA GLN A 7 -1.36 -56.35 28.91
C GLN A 7 -1.63 -54.85 29.12
N ALA A 8 -2.92 -54.51 28.99
CA ALA A 8 -3.58 -53.25 29.37
C ALA A 8 -4.19 -53.32 30.79
N PRO A 9 -4.77 -52.21 31.29
CA PRO A 9 -6.20 -52.22 31.69
C PRO A 9 -6.94 -50.93 31.25
N ARG A 10 -8.14 -50.96 30.63
CA ARG A 10 -9.54 -51.06 31.15
C ARG A 10 -10.03 -49.96 32.12
N LEU A 11 -10.83 -49.04 31.55
CA LEU A 11 -12.21 -48.60 31.89
C LEU A 11 -12.70 -48.57 33.36
N HIS A 12 -13.13 -47.37 33.79
CA HIS A 12 -14.33 -47.05 34.60
C HIS A 12 -14.80 -45.66 34.09
N GLY A 13 -16.06 -45.34 33.79
CA GLY A 13 -17.33 -45.64 34.43
C GLY A 13 -17.96 -44.27 34.82
N GLY A 14 -19.05 -43.86 34.16
CA GLY A 14 -19.69 -42.54 34.31
C GLY A 14 -20.26 -42.21 35.70
N PRO A 15 -20.97 -41.08 35.87
CA PRO A 15 -22.36 -41.09 35.43
C PRO A 15 -22.88 -39.80 34.77
N VAL A 16 -24.03 -40.01 34.12
CA VAL A 16 -24.99 -39.07 33.55
C VAL A 16 -25.66 -38.25 34.65
N MET A 17 -25.81 -36.93 34.44
CA MET A 17 -26.94 -36.18 35.00
C MET A 17 -27.50 -35.24 33.93
N ALA A 18 -28.72 -35.56 33.51
CA ALA A 18 -29.63 -34.67 32.83
C ALA A 18 -30.19 -33.66 33.84
N LEU A 19 -30.28 -32.40 33.44
CA LEU A 19 -31.15 -31.42 34.09
C LEU A 19 -32.03 -30.79 33.02
N SER A 20 -33.27 -31.26 33.03
CA SER A 20 -34.46 -30.70 32.40
C SER A 20 -34.81 -29.34 33.00
N LEU A 21 -35.19 -28.37 32.17
CA LEU A 21 -36.13 -27.32 32.53
C LEU A 21 -37.10 -27.08 31.35
N PRO A 22 -38.34 -26.63 31.64
CA PRO A 22 -39.53 -26.91 30.85
C PRO A 22 -39.84 -25.83 29.82
N GLY A 23 -40.68 -26.20 28.85
CA GLY A 23 -41.25 -25.28 27.88
C GLY A 23 -42.53 -24.57 28.34
N LEU A 24 -43.11 -23.88 27.34
CA LEU A 24 -44.47 -23.35 27.22
C LEU A 24 -44.71 -22.03 27.99
N ALA A 25 -45.43 -21.03 27.47
CA ALA A 25 -46.10 -20.81 26.19
C ALA A 25 -46.66 -19.37 26.16
N GLY A 26 -47.01 -18.90 24.96
CA GLY A 26 -47.97 -17.80 24.75
C GLY A 26 -47.30 -16.45 24.49
N TYR A 27 -47.63 -15.68 23.44
CA TYR A 27 -48.97 -15.49 22.90
C TYR A 27 -48.97 -15.13 21.41
N ARG A 28 -49.90 -15.81 20.73
CA ARG A 28 -50.68 -15.49 19.52
C ARG A 28 -50.28 -14.33 18.61
N ARG A 29 -50.13 -14.73 17.34
CA ARG A 29 -50.33 -13.95 16.11
C ARG A 29 -51.74 -13.35 16.03
N THR A 30 -51.81 -12.11 15.56
CA THR A 30 -52.92 -11.63 14.72
C THR A 30 -52.31 -10.95 13.50
N TRP A 31 -52.61 -11.51 12.32
CA TRP A 31 -52.33 -10.93 11.02
C TRP A 31 -53.58 -10.16 10.54
N MET A 32 -53.38 -9.01 9.91
CA MET A 32 -53.83 -8.68 8.54
C MET A 32 -53.54 -7.19 8.28
N LEU A 33 -52.58 -6.91 7.38
CA LEU A 33 -52.75 -6.38 6.01
C LEU A 33 -53.19 -4.90 6.05
N THR A 34 -52.41 -3.94 5.52
CA THR A 34 -52.16 -3.81 4.07
C THR A 34 -50.87 -3.04 3.72
N SER A 35 -50.11 -3.59 2.77
CA SER A 35 -49.56 -2.96 1.56
C SER A 35 -48.99 -1.53 1.61
N LYS A 36 -47.66 -1.41 1.39
CA LYS A 36 -47.03 -0.80 0.19
C LYS A 36 -45.50 -0.75 0.38
N ASN A 37 -44.77 -1.46 -0.47
CA ASN A 37 -43.36 -1.15 -0.80
C ASN A 37 -43.42 0.01 -1.83
N PRO A 38 -42.52 1.03 -1.84
CA PRO A 38 -41.10 0.82 -2.12
C PRO A 38 -40.11 1.85 -1.48
N GLN A 39 -38.81 1.55 -1.57
CA GLN A 39 -37.68 2.48 -1.74
C GLN A 39 -37.62 3.80 -0.94
N ARG A 40 -36.56 3.91 -0.12
CA ARG A 40 -35.68 5.08 0.13
C ARG A 40 -35.29 5.10 1.61
N PHE A 41 -34.01 4.86 1.92
CA PHE A 41 -33.22 5.56 2.95
C PHE A 41 -31.82 4.92 3.00
N LEU A 42 -31.07 5.13 1.92
CA LEU A 42 -29.63 4.95 1.83
C LEU A 42 -29.25 5.81 0.64
N HIS A 43 -28.77 7.02 0.88
CA HIS A 43 -28.00 7.90 -0.01
C HIS A 43 -27.77 9.22 0.75
N ALA A 44 -26.56 9.40 1.29
CA ALA A 44 -25.86 10.69 1.39
C ALA A 44 -24.62 10.54 2.29
N ALA A 45 -23.51 10.08 1.71
CA ALA A 45 -22.14 10.40 2.17
C ALA A 45 -21.12 9.93 1.12
N LEU A 46 -21.23 10.43 -0.10
CA LEU A 46 -20.12 10.46 -1.05
C LEU A 46 -20.22 11.79 -1.80
N LEU A 47 -19.06 12.43 -2.00
CA LEU A 47 -18.84 13.80 -2.50
C LEU A 47 -18.75 14.88 -1.41
N CYS A 48 -17.55 15.02 -0.85
CA CYS A 48 -16.88 16.33 -0.72
C CYS A 48 -15.44 16.12 -0.24
N ALA A 49 -14.53 15.94 -1.19
CA ALA A 49 -13.16 16.41 -1.08
C ALA A 49 -12.91 17.28 -2.31
N LEU A 50 -13.41 18.53 -2.25
CA LEU A 50 -12.82 19.68 -2.90
C LEU A 50 -13.34 20.93 -2.17
N SER A 51 -12.38 21.70 -1.66
CA SER A 51 -12.51 22.96 -0.92
C SER A 51 -13.10 22.86 0.49
N TRP A 52 -12.28 23.19 1.49
CA TRP A 52 -12.62 24.22 2.47
C TRP A 52 -11.32 24.89 2.92
N SER A 53 -11.18 26.18 2.61
CA SER A 53 -10.57 27.12 3.53
C SER A 53 -11.64 27.47 4.59
N GLY A 54 -11.27 27.34 5.86
CA GLY A 54 -11.73 28.20 6.96
C GLY A 54 -13.16 28.00 7.50
N GLN A 55 -13.28 27.13 8.51
CA GLN A 55 -14.12 27.36 9.70
C GLN A 55 -13.66 28.67 10.39
N ALA A 56 -14.41 29.39 11.23
CA ALA A 56 -15.22 28.92 12.34
C ALA A 56 -16.09 30.05 12.94
N MET A 57 -17.27 29.65 13.40
CA MET A 57 -17.94 29.95 14.69
C MET A 57 -17.99 31.39 15.25
N ALA A 58 -19.22 31.88 15.52
CA ALA A 58 -19.75 31.98 16.89
C ALA A 58 -21.21 32.52 16.96
N SER A 59 -22.01 31.86 17.79
CA SER A 59 -23.12 32.33 18.65
C SER A 59 -24.20 33.29 18.12
N GLY A 60 -25.46 32.91 18.34
CA GLY A 60 -26.62 33.77 18.11
C GLY A 60 -26.88 34.82 19.19
N ALA A 61 -27.43 35.95 18.77
CA ALA A 61 -28.59 36.65 19.34
C ALA A 61 -29.01 37.76 18.36
N GLU A 62 -30.31 38.07 18.30
CA GLU A 62 -31.02 38.94 17.36
C GLU A 62 -30.46 40.37 17.20
N ALA A 63 -30.50 40.90 15.96
CA ALA A 63 -31.34 42.05 15.59
C ALA A 63 -31.25 42.32 14.07
N LEU A 64 -32.39 42.20 13.38
CA LEU A 64 -32.58 42.69 12.01
C LEU A 64 -32.55 44.21 11.97
N ALA A 65 -31.80 44.79 11.03
CA ALA A 65 -32.18 46.05 10.39
C ALA A 65 -31.70 46.11 8.94
N SER A 66 -32.69 46.16 8.06
CA SER A 66 -32.65 46.34 6.61
C SER A 66 -31.94 47.64 6.20
N THR A 67 -31.20 47.62 5.09
CA THR A 67 -31.47 48.58 4.00
C THR A 67 -31.26 47.94 2.64
N ASP A 68 -32.27 48.16 1.81
CA ASP A 68 -32.50 47.69 0.45
C ASP A 68 -31.60 48.44 -0.55
N ALA A 69 -30.86 47.69 -1.38
CA ALA A 69 -30.29 48.20 -2.63
C ALA A 69 -30.19 47.04 -3.64
N LYS A 70 -31.27 46.85 -4.42
CA LYS A 70 -31.30 45.99 -5.61
C LYS A 70 -30.24 46.45 -6.64
N ALA A 71 -29.06 45.85 -6.61
CA ALA A 71 -28.15 45.86 -7.75
C ALA A 71 -28.71 44.88 -8.82
N ARG A 72 -29.37 45.41 -9.86
CA ARG A 72 -29.69 44.61 -11.06
C ARG A 72 -28.39 44.31 -11.80
N ILE A 73 -28.09 43.03 -12.00
CA ILE A 73 -26.98 42.57 -12.84
C ILE A 73 -27.20 43.11 -14.26
N HIS A 74 -26.19 43.79 -14.79
CA HIS A 74 -26.21 44.34 -16.15
C HIS A 74 -26.50 43.22 -17.19
N PRO A 75 -27.35 43.43 -18.21
CA PRO A 75 -27.79 42.37 -19.12
C PRO A 75 -26.65 41.67 -19.87
N GLN A 76 -25.54 42.36 -20.09
CA GLN A 76 -24.33 41.79 -20.70
C GLN A 76 -23.59 40.86 -19.73
N ASN A 77 -23.63 41.14 -18.43
CA ASN A 77 -23.03 40.30 -17.39
C ASN A 77 -23.87 39.04 -17.13
N ALA A 78 -25.20 39.16 -17.22
CA ALA A 78 -26.10 37.99 -17.17
C ALA A 78 -25.92 37.07 -18.39
N ARG A 79 -25.68 37.62 -19.58
CA ARG A 79 -25.34 36.83 -20.78
C ARG A 79 -23.94 36.22 -20.70
N ALA A 80 -22.97 36.90 -20.09
CA ALA A 80 -21.63 36.36 -19.86
C ALA A 80 -21.64 35.20 -18.85
N LEU A 81 -22.42 35.30 -17.78
CA LEU A 81 -22.64 34.23 -16.80
C LEU A 81 -23.33 33.01 -17.42
N LEU A 82 -24.40 33.19 -18.18
CA LEU A 82 -25.08 32.08 -18.88
C LEU A 82 -24.20 31.43 -19.96
N ARG A 83 -23.29 32.19 -20.57
CA ARG A 83 -22.32 31.68 -21.55
C ARG A 83 -21.17 30.93 -20.85
N ALA A 84 -20.72 31.40 -19.69
CA ALA A 84 -19.72 30.74 -18.84
C ALA A 84 -20.27 29.43 -18.24
N GLU A 85 -21.52 29.44 -17.78
CA GLU A 85 -22.23 28.23 -17.30
C GLU A 85 -22.43 27.21 -18.44
N ARG A 86 -22.77 27.67 -19.66
CA ARG A 86 -22.83 26.78 -20.85
C ARG A 86 -21.47 26.26 -21.30
N LEU A 87 -20.40 27.03 -21.13
CA LEU A 87 -19.04 26.61 -21.46
C LEU A 87 -18.54 25.55 -20.47
N LEU A 88 -18.81 25.73 -19.17
CA LEU A 88 -18.53 24.75 -18.10
C LEU A 88 -19.37 23.48 -18.23
N ALA A 89 -20.62 23.58 -18.68
CA ALA A 89 -21.47 22.42 -18.98
C ALA A 89 -21.16 21.76 -20.35
N SER A 90 -20.26 22.35 -21.15
CA SER A 90 -19.83 21.82 -22.45
C SER A 90 -18.43 21.22 -22.42
N GLU A 91 -17.73 21.28 -21.27
CA GLU A 91 -16.58 20.40 -21.08
C GLU A 91 -17.10 18.96 -21.07
N PRO A 92 -16.56 18.06 -21.90
CA PRO A 92 -16.91 16.67 -21.80
C PRO A 92 -16.56 16.24 -20.38
N HIS A 93 -17.56 15.94 -19.56
CA HIS A 93 -17.36 15.09 -18.41
C HIS A 93 -16.67 13.85 -18.96
N PHE A 94 -15.35 13.77 -18.78
CA PHE A 94 -14.60 12.55 -19.03
C PHE A 94 -15.23 11.55 -18.08
N LEU A 95 -16.17 10.77 -18.60
CA LEU A 95 -16.54 9.52 -17.96
C LEU A 95 -15.21 8.82 -17.73
N PRO A 96 -14.83 8.54 -16.48
CA PRO A 96 -13.60 7.80 -16.24
C PRO A 96 -13.68 6.54 -17.11
N PRO A 97 -12.61 6.18 -17.82
CA PRO A 97 -12.62 5.01 -18.68
C PRO A 97 -13.20 3.84 -17.89
N PRO A 98 -14.04 2.99 -18.52
CA PRO A 98 -14.60 1.84 -17.83
C PRO A 98 -13.46 1.06 -17.18
N LEU A 99 -13.70 0.56 -15.96
CA LEU A 99 -12.73 -0.30 -15.31
C LEU A 99 -12.37 -1.45 -16.26
N PRO A 100 -11.11 -1.92 -16.24
CA PRO A 100 -10.74 -3.10 -17.01
C PRO A 100 -11.67 -4.26 -16.66
N ASP A 101 -11.79 -5.23 -17.57
CA ASP A 101 -12.58 -6.46 -17.37
C ASP A 101 -12.21 -7.20 -16.07
N CYS A 102 -11.03 -6.90 -15.52
CA CYS A 102 -10.51 -7.39 -14.26
C CYS A 102 -10.19 -6.22 -13.33
N PRO A 103 -11.13 -5.79 -12.47
CA PRO A 103 -10.90 -4.74 -11.47
C PRO A 103 -9.73 -5.12 -10.56
N GLY A 104 -8.70 -4.26 -10.50
CA GLY A 104 -7.45 -4.52 -9.79
C GLY A 104 -6.27 -4.87 -10.70
N MET A 105 -6.52 -5.10 -12.00
CA MET A 105 -5.48 -5.09 -13.02
C MET A 105 -5.04 -3.65 -13.27
N ILE A 106 -3.80 -3.34 -12.91
CA ILE A 106 -3.18 -2.02 -13.11
C ILE A 106 -2.02 -2.14 -14.08
N ASP A 107 -1.91 -1.17 -14.98
CA ASP A 107 -0.95 -1.19 -16.08
C ASP A 107 -0.42 0.22 -16.40
N HIS A 108 0.90 0.37 -16.57
CA HIS A 108 1.55 1.62 -17.04
C HIS A 108 2.34 1.48 -18.35
N GLY A 109 2.19 0.37 -19.06
CA GLY A 109 2.78 0.11 -20.38
C GLY A 109 4.10 -0.68 -20.35
N VAL A 110 4.67 -0.96 -19.18
CA VAL A 110 5.89 -1.77 -19.01
C VAL A 110 5.67 -2.90 -18.01
N VAL A 111 5.15 -2.56 -16.83
CA VAL A 111 4.77 -3.51 -15.79
C VAL A 111 3.26 -3.52 -15.67
N ARG A 112 2.70 -4.70 -15.44
CA ARG A 112 1.29 -4.88 -15.11
C ARG A 112 1.18 -5.71 -13.83
N LEU A 113 0.36 -5.28 -12.89
CA LEU A 113 0.06 -6.00 -11.66
C LEU A 113 -1.42 -6.41 -11.63
N GLY A 114 -1.72 -7.56 -11.04
CA GLY A 114 -3.08 -7.94 -10.72
C GLY A 114 -3.24 -7.99 -9.20
N VAL A 115 -3.83 -6.94 -8.64
CA VAL A 115 -3.97 -6.78 -7.19
C VAL A 115 -5.37 -7.20 -6.77
N ALA A 116 -5.46 -8.15 -5.86
CA ALA A 116 -6.70 -8.60 -5.25
C ALA A 116 -7.25 -7.55 -4.26
N PRO A 117 -8.55 -7.58 -3.90
CA PRO A 117 -9.15 -6.64 -2.96
C PRO A 117 -8.50 -6.60 -1.56
N ALA A 118 -7.81 -7.67 -1.15
CA ALA A 118 -7.07 -7.74 0.11
C ALA A 118 -5.60 -7.29 -0.02
N GLY A 119 -5.18 -6.76 -1.18
CA GLY A 119 -3.86 -6.17 -1.38
C GLY A 119 -2.70 -7.16 -1.62
N HIS A 120 -2.97 -8.46 -1.76
CA HIS A 120 -2.03 -9.41 -2.38
C HIS A 120 -2.17 -9.37 -3.92
N LEU A 121 -1.21 -9.92 -4.64
CA LEU A 121 -1.20 -10.04 -6.11
C LEU A 121 -2.00 -11.27 -6.56
N ASN A 122 -1.82 -11.69 -7.82
CA ASN A 122 -2.42 -12.88 -8.42
C ASN A 122 -3.93 -12.79 -8.62
N LEU A 123 -4.38 -11.68 -9.24
CA LEU A 123 -5.76 -11.48 -9.66
C LEU A 123 -6.14 -12.41 -10.83
N PRO A 124 -7.13 -13.31 -10.68
CA PRO A 124 -7.66 -14.08 -11.80
C PRO A 124 -8.28 -13.15 -12.84
N CYS A 125 -7.84 -13.28 -14.09
CA CYS A 125 -8.31 -12.41 -15.17
C CYS A 125 -8.58 -13.20 -16.47
N PRO A 126 -9.74 -13.86 -16.61
CA PRO A 126 -10.02 -14.79 -17.72
C PRO A 126 -9.97 -14.18 -19.12
N THR A 127 -10.13 -12.86 -19.26
CA THR A 127 -10.09 -12.15 -20.54
C THR A 127 -8.67 -11.77 -20.97
N ASN A 128 -7.68 -11.88 -20.08
CA ASN A 128 -6.31 -11.52 -20.38
C ASN A 128 -5.62 -12.56 -21.28
N THR A 129 -4.55 -12.13 -21.95
CA THR A 129 -3.69 -13.02 -22.73
C THR A 129 -2.93 -13.98 -21.80
N VAL A 130 -2.74 -15.21 -22.27
CA VAL A 130 -1.87 -16.18 -21.60
C VAL A 130 -0.45 -15.62 -21.63
N SER A 131 0.26 -15.66 -20.50
CA SER A 131 1.66 -15.23 -20.42
C SER A 131 2.59 -16.12 -21.27
N SER A 132 3.74 -15.57 -21.65
CA SER A 132 4.81 -16.30 -22.37
C SER A 132 5.55 -17.27 -21.45
N GLY A 133 6.33 -18.18 -22.05
CA GLY A 133 7.07 -19.23 -21.34
C GLY A 133 6.23 -20.49 -21.08
N THR A 134 6.85 -21.51 -20.50
CA THR A 134 6.14 -22.73 -20.07
C THR A 134 5.06 -22.40 -19.04
N PHE A 135 3.96 -23.16 -19.03
CA PHE A 135 2.89 -23.02 -18.02
C PHE A 135 2.27 -21.62 -17.92
N GLY A 136 2.24 -20.88 -19.03
CA GLY A 136 1.64 -19.55 -19.07
C GLY A 136 0.20 -19.51 -18.53
N THR A 137 -0.16 -18.38 -17.91
CA THR A 137 -1.43 -18.18 -17.21
C THR A 137 -2.12 -16.88 -17.61
N ARG A 138 -3.44 -16.82 -17.41
CA ARG A 138 -4.24 -15.59 -17.56
C ARG A 138 -4.34 -14.80 -16.25
N THR A 139 -4.07 -15.42 -15.11
CA THR A 139 -3.93 -14.75 -13.81
C THR A 139 -2.78 -13.76 -13.88
N ILE A 140 -2.96 -12.58 -13.29
CA ILE A 140 -1.99 -11.50 -13.33
C ILE A 140 -1.43 -11.34 -11.94
N GLY A 141 -0.13 -11.63 -11.79
CA GLY A 141 0.61 -11.38 -10.57
C GLY A 141 1.48 -10.15 -10.75
N LEU A 142 2.68 -10.40 -11.26
CA LEU A 142 3.67 -9.42 -11.68
C LEU A 142 4.09 -9.74 -13.12
N ARG A 143 3.64 -8.91 -14.06
CA ARG A 143 3.83 -9.15 -15.50
C ARG A 143 4.72 -8.09 -16.14
N TYR A 144 5.69 -8.54 -16.94
CA TYR A 144 6.52 -7.70 -17.79
C TYR A 144 5.97 -7.71 -19.21
N LEU A 145 5.39 -6.59 -19.63
CA LEU A 145 4.66 -6.49 -20.89
C LEU A 145 5.52 -6.70 -22.15
N PRO A 146 6.78 -6.23 -22.23
CA PRO A 146 7.63 -6.45 -23.40
C PRO A 146 7.85 -7.93 -23.75
N THR A 147 7.89 -8.82 -22.75
CA THR A 147 7.97 -10.28 -22.97
C THR A 147 6.63 -10.97 -22.79
N ASN A 148 5.58 -10.26 -22.33
CA ASN A 148 4.36 -10.82 -21.76
C ASN A 148 4.64 -11.93 -20.71
N GLY A 149 5.79 -11.81 -20.02
CA GLY A 149 6.20 -12.76 -19.00
C GLY A 149 5.51 -12.50 -17.68
N GLU A 150 5.09 -13.57 -17.02
CA GLU A 150 4.46 -13.52 -15.69
C GLU A 150 5.39 -14.15 -14.67
N ALA A 151 5.46 -13.56 -13.48
CA ALA A 151 6.42 -13.99 -12.46
C ALA A 151 5.82 -14.55 -11.19
N ALA A 152 4.54 -14.34 -10.88
CA ALA A 152 4.02 -14.68 -9.54
C ALA A 152 2.77 -15.56 -9.53
N ALA A 153 2.20 -15.81 -10.70
CA ALA A 153 0.88 -16.40 -10.87
C ALA A 153 0.82 -17.81 -11.48
N PRO A 154 1.81 -18.32 -12.24
CA PRO A 154 1.86 -19.72 -12.62
C PRO A 154 1.86 -20.64 -11.38
N GLY A 155 1.58 -21.93 -11.59
CA GLY A 155 1.59 -22.92 -10.50
C GLY A 155 0.69 -22.57 -9.32
N SER A 156 1.32 -22.43 -8.14
CA SER A 156 0.64 -22.03 -6.91
C SER A 156 0.85 -20.54 -6.69
N ALA A 157 -0.22 -19.76 -6.65
CA ALA A 157 -0.15 -18.31 -6.64
C ALA A 157 0.25 -17.75 -5.25
N CYS A 158 1.46 -18.05 -4.81
CA CYS A 158 1.89 -17.95 -3.42
C CYS A 158 2.34 -16.57 -2.96
N GLU A 159 2.13 -15.52 -3.75
CA GLU A 159 2.39 -14.14 -3.36
C GLU A 159 1.45 -13.69 -2.22
N GLY A 160 1.99 -12.90 -1.28
CA GLY A 160 1.15 -12.25 -0.28
C GLY A 160 1.89 -11.45 0.77
N TRP A 161 1.17 -11.07 1.82
CA TRP A 161 1.65 -10.21 2.89
C TRP A 161 1.07 -10.57 4.26
N GLY A 162 1.73 -10.11 5.33
CA GLY A 162 1.22 -10.23 6.70
C GLY A 162 1.65 -9.07 7.58
N VAL A 163 0.88 -8.82 8.65
CA VAL A 163 1.20 -7.85 9.70
C VAL A 163 0.98 -8.48 11.07
N ALA A 164 1.81 -8.14 12.05
CA ALA A 164 1.62 -8.61 13.41
C ALA A 164 2.11 -7.63 14.48
N SER A 165 1.53 -7.73 15.66
CA SER A 165 2.15 -7.32 16.93
C SER A 165 2.70 -8.57 17.56
N ALA A 166 4.03 -8.69 17.59
CA ALA A 166 4.70 -9.86 18.15
C ALA A 166 4.59 -9.89 19.68
N ASP A 167 4.56 -8.73 20.32
CA ASP A 167 4.41 -8.60 21.76
C ASP A 167 3.01 -8.97 22.27
N LEU A 168 1.97 -8.72 21.47
CA LEU A 168 0.59 -9.09 21.82
C LEU A 168 0.15 -10.43 21.21
N GLY A 169 0.96 -11.04 20.34
CA GLY A 169 0.63 -12.30 19.66
C GLY A 169 -0.55 -12.18 18.70
N ILE A 170 -0.71 -11.03 18.05
CA ILE A 170 -1.82 -10.75 17.12
C ILE A 170 -1.26 -10.64 15.71
N SER A 171 -1.76 -11.43 14.78
CA SER A 171 -1.36 -11.39 13.36
C SER A 171 -2.57 -11.44 12.43
N GLY A 172 -2.34 -11.04 11.18
CA GLY A 172 -3.23 -11.30 10.05
C GLY A 172 -2.47 -11.20 8.75
N TYR A 173 -2.86 -12.00 7.77
CA TYR A 173 -2.10 -12.18 6.53
C TYR A 173 -3.02 -12.59 5.38
N SER A 174 -2.55 -12.34 4.16
CA SER A 174 -3.28 -12.61 2.92
C SER A 174 -2.38 -13.19 1.84
N SER A 175 -2.87 -14.21 1.16
CA SER A 175 -2.32 -14.78 -0.08
C SER A 175 -3.47 -15.30 -0.94
N ALA A 176 -3.20 -15.51 -2.23
CA ALA A 176 -4.12 -16.24 -3.09
C ALA A 176 -4.10 -17.75 -2.76
N ASP A 177 -2.92 -18.37 -2.62
CA ASP A 177 -2.81 -19.84 -2.45
C ASP A 177 -1.90 -20.32 -1.30
N CYS A 178 -0.81 -19.62 -0.93
CA CYS A 178 0.15 -20.10 0.10
C CYS A 178 -0.25 -19.73 1.53
N GLY A 179 -1.33 -20.36 1.98
CA GLY A 179 -1.92 -20.14 3.29
C GLY A 179 -3.23 -19.38 3.17
N ALA A 180 -4.27 -19.87 3.83
CA ALA A 180 -5.56 -19.21 3.82
C ALA A 180 -5.42 -17.83 4.46
N SER A 181 -5.85 -16.79 3.74
CA SER A 181 -5.98 -15.44 4.31
C SER A 181 -6.69 -15.52 5.67
N SER A 182 -6.10 -14.91 6.70
CA SER A 182 -6.53 -15.10 8.08
C SER A 182 -6.62 -13.78 8.83
N ASN A 183 -7.68 -13.63 9.62
CA ASN A 183 -7.95 -12.47 10.48
C ASN A 183 -8.04 -11.12 9.74
N LEU A 184 -8.56 -11.12 8.51
CA LEU A 184 -8.67 -9.91 7.68
C LEU A 184 -10.12 -9.59 7.32
N THR A 185 -10.44 -8.30 7.24
CA THR A 185 -11.66 -7.77 6.61
C THR A 185 -11.28 -6.65 5.66
N VAL A 186 -11.64 -6.78 4.37
CA VAL A 186 -11.46 -5.71 3.39
C VAL A 186 -12.47 -4.59 3.70
N GLU A 187 -11.98 -3.39 3.97
CA GLU A 187 -12.81 -2.20 4.21
C GLU A 187 -12.99 -1.37 2.94
N ILE A 188 -11.91 -1.19 2.17
CA ILE A 188 -11.92 -0.41 0.93
C ILE A 188 -11.13 -1.15 -0.13
N ASN A 189 -11.70 -1.21 -1.33
CA ASN A 189 -11.00 -1.57 -2.55
C ASN A 189 -11.37 -0.53 -3.62
N ALA A 190 -10.38 0.19 -4.13
CA ALA A 190 -10.58 1.29 -5.07
C ALA A 190 -9.62 1.16 -6.26
N PRO A 191 -9.87 0.20 -7.18
CA PRO A 191 -9.03 0.05 -8.36
C PRO A 191 -9.33 1.13 -9.40
N SER A 192 -8.30 1.45 -10.17
CA SER A 192 -8.34 2.20 -11.43
C SER A 192 -7.51 1.46 -12.48
N PRO A 193 -7.47 1.90 -13.75
CA PRO A 193 -6.64 1.24 -14.76
C PRO A 193 -5.12 1.26 -14.52
N ILE A 194 -4.62 2.21 -13.72
CA ILE A 194 -3.17 2.43 -13.53
C ILE A 194 -2.73 2.35 -12.07
N SER A 195 -3.65 2.44 -11.12
CA SER A 195 -3.37 2.40 -9.68
C SER A 195 -4.50 1.71 -8.93
N THR A 196 -4.23 1.23 -7.72
CA THR A 196 -5.27 0.66 -6.85
C THR A 196 -4.93 0.87 -5.39
N MET A 197 -5.98 1.00 -4.57
CA MET A 197 -5.87 1.10 -3.12
C MET A 197 -6.66 -0.02 -2.47
N SER A 198 -6.01 -0.71 -1.52
CA SER A 198 -6.61 -1.70 -0.65
C SER A 198 -6.48 -1.24 0.79
N VAL A 199 -7.58 -1.23 1.53
CA VAL A 199 -7.59 -0.99 2.98
C VAL A 199 -8.18 -2.21 3.66
N VAL A 200 -7.38 -2.85 4.51
CA VAL A 200 -7.72 -4.08 5.20
C VAL A 200 -7.62 -3.86 6.70
N ARG A 201 -8.66 -4.24 7.43
CA ARG A 201 -8.66 -4.33 8.88
C ARG A 201 -8.16 -5.70 9.32
N VAL A 202 -7.25 -5.73 10.30
CA VAL A 202 -6.77 -6.95 10.97
C VAL A 202 -7.31 -7.00 12.39
N GLY A 203 -8.33 -7.83 12.61
CA GLY A 203 -9.08 -7.87 13.86
C GLY A 203 -9.49 -6.47 14.33
N ASN A 204 -9.16 -6.13 15.58
CA ASN A 204 -9.35 -4.79 16.15
C ASN A 204 -8.02 -4.06 16.38
N THR A 205 -6.91 -4.52 15.80
CA THR A 205 -5.57 -4.02 16.13
C THR A 205 -5.01 -3.14 15.02
N PHE A 206 -5.11 -3.59 13.77
CA PHE A 206 -4.52 -2.87 12.64
C PHE A 206 -5.53 -2.46 11.59
N ARG A 207 -5.27 -1.33 10.96
CA ARG A 207 -5.73 -1.04 9.61
C ARG A 207 -4.51 -0.91 8.71
N VAL A 208 -4.43 -1.73 7.68
CA VAL A 208 -3.33 -1.74 6.71
C VAL A 208 -3.85 -1.18 5.40
N THR A 209 -3.15 -0.20 4.86
CA THR A 209 -3.44 0.40 3.57
C THR A 209 -2.28 0.15 2.63
N HIS A 210 -2.56 -0.41 1.46
CA HIS A 210 -1.64 -0.52 0.33
C HIS A 210 -2.13 0.38 -0.79
N ILE A 211 -1.27 1.28 -1.28
CA ILE A 211 -1.55 2.12 -2.45
C ILE A 211 -0.52 1.78 -3.52
N TYR A 212 -0.96 1.15 -4.59
CA TYR A 212 -0.14 0.77 -5.73
C TYR A 212 -0.22 1.86 -6.79
N THR A 213 0.92 2.46 -7.14
CA THR A 213 1.03 3.45 -8.22
C THR A 213 2.30 3.23 -9.02
N PRO A 214 2.36 3.63 -10.31
CA PRO A 214 3.64 3.65 -11.03
C PRO A 214 4.65 4.51 -10.30
N SER A 215 5.92 4.10 -10.28
CA SER A 215 6.97 4.95 -9.74
C SER A 215 7.12 6.20 -10.62
N PRO A 216 7.19 7.41 -10.04
CA PRO A 216 7.44 8.62 -10.82
C PRO A 216 8.91 8.73 -11.27
N VAL A 217 9.81 7.88 -10.76
CA VAL A 217 11.26 7.94 -10.99
C VAL A 217 11.68 7.00 -12.13
N THR A 218 10.97 5.90 -12.34
CA THR A 218 11.32 4.87 -13.33
C THR A 218 10.10 4.12 -13.85
N ASN A 219 10.10 3.80 -15.15
CA ASN A 219 9.04 3.02 -15.79
C ASN A 219 9.13 1.51 -15.48
N HIS A 220 10.13 1.07 -14.72
CA HIS A 220 10.31 -0.36 -14.40
C HIS A 220 9.63 -0.80 -13.10
N LEU A 221 9.06 0.13 -12.33
CA LEU A 221 8.52 -0.15 -11.01
C LEU A 221 7.10 0.37 -10.84
N TYR A 222 6.28 -0.44 -10.20
CA TYR A 222 5.21 0.03 -9.33
C TYR A 222 5.78 0.24 -7.92
N GLN A 223 5.44 1.36 -7.30
CA GLN A 223 5.62 1.55 -5.87
C GLN A 223 4.34 1.15 -5.12
N VAL A 224 4.53 0.69 -3.90
CA VAL A 224 3.45 0.39 -2.97
C VAL A 224 3.70 1.16 -1.69
N ASP A 225 2.91 2.20 -1.47
CA ASP A 225 2.88 2.90 -0.18
C ASP A 225 2.14 2.02 0.81
N VAL A 226 2.82 1.56 1.86
CA VAL A 226 2.25 0.73 2.91
C VAL A 226 2.09 1.57 4.17
N LEU A 227 0.87 1.65 4.69
CA LEU A 227 0.55 2.35 5.92
C LEU A 227 -0.11 1.37 6.89
N ILE A 228 0.48 1.21 8.07
CA ILE A 228 -0.04 0.37 9.15
C ILE A 228 -0.46 1.26 10.30
N GLU A 229 -1.77 1.41 10.49
CA GLU A 229 -2.39 2.15 11.60
C GLU A 229 -2.69 1.21 12.77
N ASN A 230 -2.33 1.63 13.99
CA ASN A 230 -2.81 0.97 15.21
C ASN A 230 -4.18 1.53 15.60
N ILE A 231 -5.23 0.82 15.24
CA ILE A 231 -6.63 1.18 15.54
C ILE A 231 -7.13 0.55 16.85
N GLY A 232 -6.26 -0.20 17.53
CA GLY A 232 -6.57 -0.87 18.77
C GLY A 232 -6.52 0.06 19.97
N THR A 233 -6.47 -0.55 21.16
CA THR A 233 -6.43 0.18 22.44
C THR A 233 -5.10 0.00 23.18
N ALA A 234 -4.17 -0.78 22.63
CA ALA A 234 -2.90 -1.12 23.24
C ALA A 234 -1.73 -0.53 22.45
N PHE A 235 -0.70 -0.09 23.18
CA PHE A 235 0.60 0.23 22.59
C PHE A 235 1.25 -1.05 22.07
N ILE A 236 1.84 -0.98 20.87
CA ILE A 236 2.55 -2.09 20.25
C ILE A 236 4.05 -1.82 20.36
N SER A 237 4.78 -2.71 21.02
CA SER A 237 6.23 -2.58 21.19
C SER A 237 7.03 -3.26 20.08
N ASP A 238 6.45 -4.25 19.38
CA ASP A 238 7.13 -5.00 18.32
C ASP A 238 6.21 -5.24 17.12
N LEU A 239 6.13 -4.26 16.22
CA LEU A 239 5.40 -4.33 14.95
C LEU A 239 6.21 -5.13 13.91
N ARG A 240 5.58 -6.12 13.29
CA ARG A 240 6.14 -6.94 12.22
C ARG A 240 5.34 -6.82 10.93
N TYR A 241 6.03 -6.99 9.81
CA TYR A 241 5.43 -7.09 8.49
C TYR A 241 6.17 -8.16 7.69
N THR A 242 5.44 -8.91 6.87
CA THR A 242 6.00 -9.92 5.97
C THR A 242 5.52 -9.64 4.56
N ARG A 243 6.39 -9.81 3.57
CA ARG A 243 6.01 -9.91 2.16
C ARG A 243 6.71 -11.10 1.53
N GLY A 244 5.95 -11.85 0.75
CA GLY A 244 6.44 -13.05 0.09
C GLY A 244 5.96 -13.12 -1.34
N ILE A 245 6.81 -13.64 -2.22
CA ILE A 245 6.51 -13.89 -3.62
C ILE A 245 7.12 -15.23 -4.03
N ASP A 246 6.31 -16.04 -4.69
CA ASP A 246 6.76 -17.24 -5.40
C ASP A 246 7.09 -16.82 -6.82
N TYR A 247 8.27 -17.17 -7.31
CA TYR A 247 8.75 -16.70 -8.60
C TYR A 247 8.64 -17.80 -9.64
N ASP A 248 8.16 -17.44 -10.83
CA ASP A 248 7.80 -18.39 -11.88
C ASP A 248 8.35 -17.96 -13.24
N ILE A 249 9.67 -17.90 -13.35
CA ILE A 249 10.29 -17.02 -14.35
C ILE A 249 10.50 -17.74 -15.68
N LEU A 250 9.92 -17.20 -16.75
CA LEU A 250 10.20 -17.65 -18.12
C LEU A 250 11.71 -17.58 -18.45
N PRO A 251 12.22 -18.39 -19.38
CA PRO A 251 11.50 -19.31 -20.28
C PRO A 251 10.99 -20.60 -19.64
N ASN A 252 11.65 -21.05 -18.57
CA ASN A 252 11.43 -22.34 -17.92
C ASN A 252 10.90 -22.10 -16.50
N THR A 253 9.60 -21.83 -16.41
CA THR A 253 8.86 -21.62 -15.15
C THR A 253 9.04 -22.78 -14.17
N PHE A 254 9.04 -22.50 -12.85
CA PHE A 254 9.42 -23.40 -11.76
C PHE A 254 10.90 -23.78 -11.74
N SER A 255 11.75 -22.93 -12.34
CA SER A 255 13.18 -23.20 -12.53
C SER A 255 13.91 -21.87 -12.65
N GLU A 256 13.78 -21.01 -11.66
CA GLU A 256 14.38 -19.69 -11.63
C GLU A 256 15.62 -19.64 -10.74
N TYR A 257 16.35 -18.55 -10.91
CA TYR A 257 17.44 -18.15 -10.03
C TYR A 257 17.02 -16.90 -9.26
N VAL A 258 17.11 -16.97 -7.95
CA VAL A 258 16.78 -15.86 -7.04
C VAL A 258 18.05 -15.27 -6.43
N THR A 259 18.09 -13.95 -6.36
CA THR A 259 19.07 -13.17 -5.59
C THR A 259 18.31 -12.41 -4.53
N VAL A 260 18.84 -12.37 -3.30
CA VAL A 260 18.44 -11.42 -2.26
C VAL A 260 19.67 -10.62 -1.85
N ALA A 261 19.51 -9.31 -1.68
CA ALA A 261 20.60 -8.44 -1.24
C ALA A 261 20.11 -7.29 -0.35
N GLY A 262 21.03 -6.71 0.41
CA GLY A 262 20.76 -5.56 1.27
C GLY A 262 20.11 -5.92 2.60
N THR A 263 20.25 -7.18 3.05
CA THR A 263 19.80 -7.62 4.36
C THR A 263 20.89 -7.40 5.42
N ALA A 264 22.16 -7.53 5.04
CA ALA A 264 23.29 -7.37 5.96
C ALA A 264 23.35 -5.93 6.52
N GLY A 265 23.27 -5.80 7.84
CA GLY A 265 23.32 -4.51 8.53
C GLY A 265 22.03 -3.69 8.42
N ASN A 266 20.99 -4.18 7.75
CA ASN A 266 19.69 -3.50 7.71
C ASN A 266 18.89 -3.84 8.99
N PRO A 267 18.67 -2.88 9.91
CA PRO A 267 18.01 -3.16 11.20
C PRO A 267 16.52 -3.47 11.07
N TRP A 268 15.93 -3.19 9.91
CA TRP A 268 14.51 -3.42 9.63
C TRP A 268 14.23 -4.86 9.17
N VAL A 269 15.25 -5.59 8.71
CA VAL A 269 15.12 -6.96 8.19
C VAL A 269 15.42 -7.95 9.29
N VAL A 270 14.46 -8.83 9.57
CA VAL A 270 14.59 -9.92 10.56
C VAL A 270 15.09 -11.18 9.87
N SER A 271 14.51 -11.48 8.70
CA SER A 271 14.85 -12.63 7.89
C SER A 271 14.55 -12.34 6.42
N ALA A 272 15.33 -12.96 5.54
CA ALA A 272 14.99 -13.08 4.13
C ALA A 272 15.44 -14.46 3.65
N VAL A 273 14.59 -15.17 2.93
CA VAL A 273 14.90 -16.53 2.44
C VAL A 273 14.41 -16.73 1.01
N ASP A 274 14.96 -17.75 0.35
CA ASP A 274 14.64 -18.21 -1.01
C ASP A 274 13.34 -19.04 -1.11
N ASN A 275 12.52 -19.03 -0.06
CA ASN A 275 11.34 -19.86 0.07
C ASN A 275 10.11 -19.00 0.33
N ASN A 276 9.06 -19.22 -0.45
CA ASN A 276 7.77 -18.59 -0.24
C ASN A 276 6.61 -19.61 -0.20
N PHE A 277 6.92 -20.90 -0.03
CA PHE A 277 5.94 -21.96 0.20
C PHE A 277 5.61 -22.15 1.69
N VAL A 278 5.89 -21.13 2.49
CA VAL A 278 5.71 -21.11 3.94
C VAL A 278 4.68 -20.06 4.33
N SER A 279 4.34 -20.01 5.62
CA SER A 279 3.31 -19.09 6.11
C SER A 279 3.74 -17.63 5.99
N LEU A 280 2.81 -16.79 5.53
CA LEU A 280 2.95 -15.33 5.51
C LEU A 280 2.57 -14.65 6.83
N ASP A 281 2.21 -15.42 7.85
CA ASP A 281 2.10 -14.91 9.22
C ASP A 281 3.49 -14.44 9.70
N PRO A 282 3.68 -13.14 10.04
CA PRO A 282 4.97 -12.64 10.52
C PRO A 282 5.45 -13.24 11.85
N LEU A 283 4.60 -13.99 12.55
CA LEU A 283 4.93 -14.72 13.78
C LEU A 283 5.28 -16.19 13.53
N ALA A 284 5.06 -16.70 12.31
CA ALA A 284 5.44 -18.05 11.95
C ALA A 284 6.95 -18.18 11.72
N ILE A 285 7.44 -19.42 11.82
CA ILE A 285 8.82 -19.73 11.48
C ILE A 285 8.97 -19.70 9.96
N ASN A 286 10.04 -19.06 9.51
CA ASN A 286 10.45 -19.01 8.12
C ASN A 286 11.78 -19.77 7.94
N TYR A 287 11.99 -20.42 6.79
CA TYR A 287 13.17 -21.23 6.49
C TYR A 287 13.44 -21.32 4.98
N SER A 288 14.70 -21.49 4.61
CA SER A 288 15.12 -21.59 3.21
C SER A 288 14.77 -22.94 2.58
N LEU A 289 14.55 -22.93 1.27
CA LEU A 289 14.23 -24.12 0.46
C LEU A 289 15.51 -24.71 -0.15
N MET A 290 16.41 -23.88 -0.67
CA MET A 290 17.69 -24.26 -1.27
C MET A 290 18.90 -23.67 -0.54
N GLY A 291 18.70 -23.24 0.71
CA GLY A 291 19.76 -22.70 1.56
C GLY A 291 20.01 -21.19 1.40
N GLY A 292 19.23 -20.49 0.56
CA GLY A 292 19.28 -19.03 0.47
C GLY A 292 18.73 -18.37 1.73
N THR A 293 19.60 -17.73 2.52
CA THR A 293 19.22 -16.99 3.74
C THR A 293 20.05 -15.73 3.86
N GLY A 294 19.40 -14.59 4.15
CA GLY A 294 20.03 -13.28 4.12
C GLY A 294 20.42 -12.90 2.69
N ASP A 295 21.63 -12.37 2.51
CA ASP A 295 22.14 -12.02 1.19
C ASP A 295 22.67 -13.28 0.45
N PHE A 296 22.15 -13.53 -0.74
CA PHE A 296 22.58 -14.61 -1.62
C PHE A 296 22.40 -14.22 -3.08
N THR A 297 23.17 -14.83 -3.98
CA THR A 297 23.14 -14.49 -5.41
C THR A 297 22.88 -15.73 -6.25
N ASN A 298 21.86 -15.64 -7.11
CA ASN A 298 21.51 -16.67 -8.09
C ASN A 298 21.44 -18.08 -7.47
N VAL A 299 20.75 -18.22 -6.33
CA VAL A 299 20.37 -19.54 -5.82
C VAL A 299 19.34 -20.12 -6.77
N GLY A 300 19.56 -21.38 -7.19
CA GLY A 300 18.77 -22.05 -8.22
C GLY A 300 19.64 -22.93 -9.13
N PRO A 301 19.07 -23.50 -10.21
CA PRO A 301 17.69 -23.34 -10.61
C PRO A 301 16.77 -24.22 -9.75
N GLY A 302 15.59 -23.72 -9.43
CA GLY A 302 14.55 -24.46 -8.71
C GLY A 302 13.24 -23.69 -8.76
N ASP A 303 12.19 -24.25 -8.18
CA ASP A 303 10.92 -23.58 -7.91
C ASP A 303 11.12 -22.77 -6.61
N LEU A 304 11.37 -21.48 -6.73
CA LEU A 304 11.91 -20.63 -5.68
C LEU A 304 11.14 -19.33 -5.56
N GLY A 305 11.14 -18.78 -4.35
CA GLY A 305 10.54 -17.49 -4.06
C GLY A 305 11.51 -16.55 -3.36
N ALA A 306 10.94 -15.46 -2.84
CA ALA A 306 11.57 -14.66 -1.82
C ALA A 306 10.54 -14.28 -0.77
N GLN A 307 10.83 -14.55 0.50
CA GLN A 307 10.06 -14.05 1.63
C GLN A 307 10.94 -13.17 2.52
N PHE A 308 10.42 -11.99 2.86
CA PHE A 308 11.06 -11.01 3.72
C PHE A 308 10.21 -10.78 4.96
N ASP A 309 10.83 -10.90 6.13
CA ASP A 309 10.23 -10.59 7.42
C ASP A 309 10.89 -9.34 7.99
N PHE A 310 10.09 -8.35 8.35
CA PHE A 310 10.53 -7.04 8.83
C PHE A 310 10.12 -6.78 10.28
N ARG A 311 10.97 -6.06 11.02
CA ARG A 311 10.66 -5.49 12.33
C ARG A 311 10.62 -3.97 12.21
N LEU A 312 9.45 -3.39 12.39
CA LEU A 312 9.17 -1.97 12.16
C LEU A 312 9.11 -1.13 13.45
N GLY A 313 9.55 -1.70 14.56
CA GLY A 313 9.64 -1.04 15.87
C GLY A 313 8.29 -0.91 16.56
N SER A 314 8.16 0.10 17.43
CA SER A 314 6.92 0.33 18.17
C SER A 314 5.90 1.16 17.38
N LEU A 315 4.62 1.04 17.77
CA LEU A 315 3.51 1.79 17.21
C LEU A 315 2.47 2.13 18.30
N ALA A 316 2.34 3.41 18.65
CA ALA A 316 1.34 3.84 19.62
C ALA A 316 -0.09 3.81 19.05
N VAL A 317 -1.08 3.83 19.93
CA VAL A 317 -2.50 3.87 19.56
C VAL A 317 -2.78 5.11 18.71
N GLY A 318 -3.48 4.92 17.59
CA GLY A 318 -3.83 5.96 16.63
C GLY A 318 -2.68 6.41 15.73
N GLN A 319 -1.46 5.90 15.92
CA GLN A 319 -0.34 6.20 15.04
C GLN A 319 -0.25 5.26 13.84
N VAL A 320 0.45 5.72 12.81
CA VAL A 320 0.76 5.02 11.58
C VAL A 320 2.27 4.80 11.47
N ARG A 321 2.64 3.59 11.07
CA ARG A 321 3.96 3.30 10.50
C ARG A 321 3.84 3.19 8.99
N SER A 322 4.61 3.98 8.26
CA SER A 322 4.63 3.98 6.80
C SER A 322 5.99 3.59 6.24
N PHE A 323 6.00 2.92 5.09
CA PHE A 323 7.19 2.56 4.31
C PHE A 323 6.79 2.28 2.86
N ARG A 324 7.79 2.11 1.98
CA ARG A 324 7.56 1.75 0.57
C ARG A 324 8.07 0.36 0.26
N THR A 325 7.31 -0.36 -0.55
CA THR A 325 7.79 -1.54 -1.26
C THR A 325 7.64 -1.32 -2.76
N PHE A 326 8.28 -2.15 -3.56
CA PHE A 326 8.28 -2.00 -5.01
C PHE A 326 8.12 -3.36 -5.68
N TYR A 327 7.36 -3.38 -6.77
CA TYR A 327 7.26 -4.51 -7.68
C TYR A 327 7.67 -4.05 -9.06
N GLY A 328 8.41 -4.88 -9.78
CA GLY A 328 8.72 -4.51 -11.15
C GLY A 328 9.45 -5.54 -11.96
N ALA A 329 9.79 -5.10 -13.17
CA ALA A 329 10.53 -5.89 -14.11
C ALA A 329 11.29 -5.03 -15.12
N ALA A 330 12.42 -5.54 -15.59
CA ALA A 330 13.22 -4.94 -16.65
C ALA A 330 13.74 -6.03 -17.60
N GLY A 331 14.26 -5.64 -18.77
CA GLY A 331 14.76 -6.58 -19.77
C GLY A 331 16.09 -7.25 -19.41
N ASN A 332 16.79 -6.75 -18.39
CA ASN A 332 18.05 -7.29 -17.89
C ASN A 332 18.27 -6.88 -16.43
N GLN A 333 19.30 -7.46 -15.80
CA GLN A 333 19.59 -7.23 -14.38
C GLN A 333 20.09 -5.81 -14.11
N ALA A 334 20.87 -5.22 -15.02
CA ALA A 334 21.44 -3.89 -14.81
C ALA A 334 20.34 -2.84 -14.73
N ASP A 335 19.35 -2.89 -15.61
CA ASP A 335 18.20 -1.98 -15.60
C ASP A 335 17.32 -2.18 -14.34
N ALA A 336 17.15 -3.43 -13.89
CA ALA A 336 16.44 -3.71 -12.64
C ALA A 336 17.15 -3.10 -11.42
N LEU A 337 18.48 -3.27 -11.33
CA LEU A 337 19.28 -2.68 -10.24
C LEU A 337 19.29 -1.16 -10.29
N ASN A 338 19.38 -0.56 -11.48
CA ASN A 338 19.29 0.89 -11.66
C ASN A 338 17.93 1.42 -11.18
N ALA A 339 16.84 0.72 -11.51
CA ALA A 339 15.49 1.10 -11.08
C ALA A 339 15.34 1.05 -9.55
N LEU A 340 15.79 -0.03 -8.91
CA LEU A 340 15.79 -0.18 -7.45
C LEU A 340 16.65 0.88 -6.75
N SER A 341 17.85 1.14 -7.28
CA SER A 341 18.73 2.18 -6.76
C SER A 341 18.11 3.57 -6.89
N ALA A 342 17.43 3.87 -7.99
CA ALA A 342 16.84 5.18 -8.24
C ALA A 342 15.71 5.52 -7.24
N VAL A 343 14.98 4.51 -6.75
CA VAL A 343 13.93 4.69 -5.73
C VAL A 343 14.44 4.55 -4.30
N GLY A 344 15.74 4.30 -4.11
CA GLY A 344 16.33 4.13 -2.78
C GLY A 344 15.93 2.83 -2.07
N ALA A 345 15.66 1.75 -2.82
CA ALA A 345 15.42 0.44 -2.22
C ALA A 345 16.71 -0.06 -1.55
N THR A 346 16.63 -0.37 -0.26
CA THR A 346 17.79 -0.78 0.57
C THR A 346 17.94 -2.29 0.66
N THR A 347 16.85 -3.03 0.45
CA THR A 347 16.79 -4.48 0.41
C THR A 347 15.95 -4.88 -0.78
N TYR A 348 16.35 -5.92 -1.51
CA TYR A 348 15.62 -6.35 -2.70
C TYR A 348 15.82 -7.84 -2.98
N SER A 349 14.91 -8.38 -3.79
CA SER A 349 15.11 -9.64 -4.51
C SER A 349 15.09 -9.42 -6.01
N LEU A 350 15.82 -10.26 -6.74
CA LEU A 350 15.75 -10.38 -8.18
C LEU A 350 15.45 -11.84 -8.55
N ALA A 351 14.60 -12.06 -9.54
CA ALA A 351 14.30 -13.38 -10.08
C ALA A 351 14.51 -13.41 -11.60
N LYS A 352 15.21 -14.44 -12.08
CA LYS A 352 15.68 -14.58 -13.46
C LYS A 352 15.51 -16.01 -13.94
N GLY A 353 15.22 -16.20 -15.23
CA GLY A 353 14.95 -17.52 -15.80
C GLY A 353 16.19 -18.39 -15.97
N ASN A 354 16.00 -19.72 -15.88
CA ASN A 354 16.98 -20.71 -16.28
C ASN A 354 17.06 -20.83 -17.80
N TRP A 355 18.07 -20.21 -18.40
CA TRP A 355 18.22 -20.13 -19.86
C TRP A 355 19.70 -20.02 -20.24
N ASN A 356 20.12 -20.71 -21.31
CA ASN A 356 21.51 -20.66 -21.80
C ASN A 356 21.77 -19.58 -22.86
N GLY A 357 20.77 -18.78 -23.23
CA GLY A 357 20.89 -17.73 -24.24
C GLY A 357 20.63 -18.17 -25.68
N THR A 358 20.20 -19.42 -25.90
CA THR A 358 19.88 -19.96 -27.24
C THR A 358 18.41 -20.38 -27.34
N GLY A 359 17.87 -20.44 -28.56
CA GLY A 359 16.45 -20.70 -28.78
C GLY A 359 15.57 -19.47 -28.51
N ASP A 360 14.25 -19.66 -28.65
CA ASP A 360 13.26 -18.61 -28.35
C ASP A 360 12.93 -18.62 -26.85
N PRO A 361 13.31 -17.59 -26.08
CA PRO A 361 13.01 -17.54 -24.66
C PRO A 361 11.52 -17.27 -24.35
N LEU A 362 10.70 -16.94 -25.35
CA LEU A 362 9.25 -16.72 -25.17
C LEU A 362 8.43 -17.98 -25.47
N SER A 363 9.08 -19.05 -25.92
CA SER A 363 8.45 -20.31 -26.33
C SER A 363 7.54 -20.89 -25.24
N PRO A 364 6.31 -21.32 -25.58
CA PRO A 364 5.39 -21.95 -24.62
C PRO A 364 5.86 -23.35 -24.19
N THR A 365 6.85 -23.93 -24.87
CA THR A 365 7.45 -25.23 -24.52
C THR A 365 8.81 -25.09 -23.83
N GLY A 366 9.18 -23.86 -23.43
CA GLY A 366 10.45 -23.56 -22.79
C GLY A 366 11.59 -23.37 -23.77
N ALA A 367 12.77 -23.11 -23.21
CA ALA A 367 14.01 -22.86 -23.95
C ALA A 367 15.17 -23.66 -23.35
N PRO A 368 16.27 -23.89 -24.10
CA PRO A 368 17.45 -24.56 -23.58
C PRO A 368 17.95 -23.98 -22.24
N THR A 369 18.01 -24.82 -21.21
CA THR A 369 18.36 -24.44 -19.82
C THR A 369 19.84 -24.09 -19.68
N GLY A 370 20.16 -23.15 -18.80
CA GLY A 370 21.52 -22.73 -18.46
C GLY A 370 21.56 -21.50 -17.55
N THR A 371 22.75 -20.92 -17.36
CA THR A 371 22.99 -19.82 -16.41
C THR A 371 23.10 -18.44 -17.07
N PHE A 372 22.91 -18.35 -18.39
CA PHE A 372 22.98 -17.07 -19.12
C PHE A 372 21.91 -16.10 -18.63
N GLY A 373 20.66 -16.54 -18.50
CA GLY A 373 19.56 -15.75 -17.93
C GLY A 373 19.85 -15.30 -16.50
N ALA A 374 20.36 -16.21 -15.65
CA ALA A 374 20.77 -15.89 -14.29
C ALA A 374 21.88 -14.84 -14.20
N THR A 375 22.83 -14.86 -15.15
CA THR A 375 23.99 -13.97 -15.14
C THR A 375 23.68 -12.60 -15.73
N THR A 376 22.86 -12.54 -16.77
CA THR A 376 22.55 -11.31 -17.52
C THR A 376 21.24 -10.65 -17.09
N GLY A 377 20.32 -11.45 -16.56
CA GLY A 377 18.93 -11.06 -16.31
C GLY A 377 18.05 -11.03 -17.55
N GLN A 378 18.49 -11.58 -18.68
CA GLN A 378 17.69 -11.66 -19.91
C GLN A 378 16.80 -12.92 -19.96
N PRO A 379 15.66 -12.86 -20.68
CA PRO A 379 15.10 -11.68 -21.36
C PRO A 379 14.33 -10.75 -20.41
N ASN A 380 14.18 -11.14 -19.14
CA ASN A 380 13.56 -10.35 -18.10
C ASN A 380 14.15 -10.64 -16.72
N THR A 381 14.29 -9.60 -15.92
CA THR A 381 14.57 -9.66 -14.50
C THR A 381 13.38 -9.09 -13.78
N PHE A 382 12.74 -9.91 -12.94
CA PHE A 382 11.70 -9.47 -12.03
C PHE A 382 12.32 -9.05 -10.70
N MET A 383 11.69 -8.11 -10.02
CA MET A 383 12.23 -7.53 -8.80
C MET A 383 11.16 -7.17 -7.79
N TYR A 384 11.52 -7.36 -6.52
CA TYR A 384 10.85 -6.76 -5.38
C TYR A 384 11.85 -5.90 -4.62
N GLY A 385 11.42 -4.74 -4.11
CA GLY A 385 12.27 -3.82 -3.35
C GLY A 385 11.61 -3.35 -2.07
N PHE A 386 12.40 -3.04 -1.06
CA PHE A 386 11.98 -2.46 0.21
C PHE A 386 12.76 -1.19 0.52
N ARG A 387 12.01 -0.12 0.80
CA ARG A 387 12.54 1.14 1.33
C ARG A 387 11.96 1.34 2.74
N PRO A 388 12.82 1.39 3.76
CA PRO A 388 12.38 1.34 5.15
C PRO A 388 11.60 2.59 5.57
N PRO A 389 10.94 2.54 6.73
CA PRO A 389 10.43 3.74 7.38
C PRO A 389 11.56 4.75 7.60
N GLU A 390 11.29 6.01 7.30
CA GLU A 390 12.13 7.14 7.74
C GLU A 390 11.29 8.07 8.58
N SER A 391 11.93 8.76 9.52
CA SER A 391 11.28 9.78 10.34
C SER A 391 12.06 11.07 10.21
N PRO A 392 11.37 12.22 10.11
CA PRO A 392 12.03 13.52 10.10
C PRO A 392 12.97 13.64 11.31
N THR A 393 14.25 13.94 11.08
CA THR A 393 15.24 14.17 12.16
C THR A 393 15.59 15.65 12.31
N SER A 394 15.25 16.44 11.30
CA SER A 394 15.40 17.88 11.25
C SER A 394 14.30 18.45 10.37
N CYS A 395 14.03 19.74 10.54
CA CYS A 395 13.19 20.48 9.62
C CYS A 395 13.54 21.97 9.66
N THR A 396 13.23 22.65 8.57
CA THR A 396 13.45 24.08 8.35
C THR A 396 12.12 24.78 8.09
N VAL A 397 12.10 26.10 8.20
CA VAL A 397 10.99 26.93 7.71
C VAL A 397 11.43 27.54 6.39
N GLU A 398 10.63 27.35 5.35
CA GLU A 398 10.93 27.82 3.99
C GLU A 398 9.70 28.47 3.36
N CYS A 399 9.91 29.03 2.17
CA CYS A 399 8.81 29.38 1.27
C CYS A 399 8.37 28.17 0.44
N PRO A 400 7.08 28.05 0.07
CA PRO A 400 6.55 26.95 -0.70
C PRO A 400 7.29 26.78 -2.04
N GLY A 401 7.60 25.53 -2.41
CA GLY A 401 8.43 25.20 -3.58
C GLY A 401 7.81 25.48 -4.95
N PHE A 402 6.60 26.03 -5.02
CA PHE A 402 5.83 26.20 -6.27
C PHE A 402 5.85 27.62 -6.85
N LEU A 403 6.54 28.56 -6.20
CA LEU A 403 6.56 29.94 -6.69
C LEU A 403 7.75 30.12 -7.64
N SER A 404 7.46 30.09 -8.94
CA SER A 404 8.47 30.05 -10.02
C SER A 404 9.23 31.37 -10.24
N HIS A 405 8.98 32.42 -9.46
CA HIS A 405 9.60 33.74 -9.66
C HIS A 405 9.72 34.52 -8.34
N GLY A 406 10.91 34.48 -7.72
CA GLY A 406 11.24 35.35 -6.59
C GLY A 406 12.56 34.97 -5.91
N VAL A 407 13.26 35.96 -5.35
CA VAL A 407 14.23 35.73 -4.28
C VAL A 407 13.42 35.64 -2.99
N TYR A 408 13.30 34.44 -2.44
CA TYR A 408 12.61 34.19 -1.18
C TYR A 408 13.60 34.34 -0.04
N THR A 409 13.49 35.41 0.72
CA THR A 409 14.11 35.49 2.04
C THR A 409 13.02 35.29 3.06
N VAL A 410 13.21 34.32 3.95
CA VAL A 410 12.45 34.28 5.19
C VAL A 410 13.01 35.41 6.06
N ASP A 411 12.17 36.40 6.37
CA ASP A 411 12.57 37.51 7.23
C ASP A 411 12.61 37.06 8.69
N HIS A 412 13.77 36.60 9.14
CA HIS A 412 14.03 36.18 10.52
C HIS A 412 14.18 37.36 11.51
N SER A 413 13.89 38.61 11.09
CA SER A 413 14.10 39.82 11.89
C SER A 413 12.82 40.43 12.50
N GLY A 414 11.64 39.85 12.22
CA GLY A 414 10.33 40.32 12.70
C GLY A 414 9.57 39.34 13.62
N ASP A 415 8.30 39.66 13.92
CA ASP A 415 7.40 38.81 14.73
C ASP A 415 6.77 37.64 13.95
N LEU A 416 6.95 37.60 12.62
CA LEU A 416 6.43 36.56 11.71
C LEU A 416 7.38 36.36 10.53
N ASP A 417 7.84 35.13 10.34
CA ASP A 417 8.47 34.70 9.09
C ASP A 417 7.51 34.86 7.90
N ARG A 418 7.90 35.63 6.88
CA ARG A 418 7.09 35.87 5.67
C ARG A 418 7.89 35.60 4.41
N CYS A 419 7.20 35.06 3.41
CA CYS A 419 7.77 34.94 2.08
C CYS A 419 7.68 36.30 1.38
N VAL A 420 8.81 36.78 0.86
CA VAL A 420 8.82 38.00 0.04
C VAL A 420 8.84 37.60 -1.44
N VAL A 421 7.89 38.12 -2.22
CA VAL A 421 7.78 37.92 -3.67
C VAL A 421 7.73 39.28 -4.34
N ASN A 422 8.77 39.63 -5.11
CA ASN A 422 8.86 40.92 -5.80
C ASN A 422 8.61 42.14 -4.88
N GLY A 423 9.09 42.07 -3.63
CA GLY A 423 8.89 43.11 -2.62
C GLY A 423 7.50 43.16 -1.98
N GLN A 424 6.62 42.19 -2.28
CA GLN A 424 5.33 42.00 -1.61
C GLN A 424 5.41 40.83 -0.63
N TYR A 425 4.81 40.99 0.54
CA TYR A 425 4.73 39.93 1.55
C TYR A 425 3.65 38.92 1.20
N ALA A 426 3.98 37.64 1.33
CA ALA A 426 3.09 36.49 1.31
C ALA A 426 3.22 35.75 2.65
N ASN A 427 2.11 35.60 3.37
CA ASN A 427 2.05 34.98 4.69
C ASN A 427 1.94 33.45 4.61
N ASN A 428 2.67 32.82 3.71
CA ASN A 428 2.57 31.38 3.45
C ASN A 428 3.95 30.76 3.60
N THR A 429 4.34 30.41 4.82
CA THR A 429 5.54 29.61 5.11
C THR A 429 5.18 28.14 5.27
N VAL A 430 6.17 27.29 5.11
CA VAL A 430 6.06 25.83 5.23
C VAL A 430 7.17 25.31 6.13
N ALA A 431 6.84 24.32 6.96
CA ALA A 431 7.85 23.47 7.55
C ALA A 431 8.30 22.46 6.49
N VAL A 432 9.60 22.22 6.38
CA VAL A 432 10.19 21.37 5.35
C VAL A 432 11.17 20.39 5.96
N THR A 433 11.15 19.16 5.49
CA THR A 433 12.20 18.17 5.71
C THR A 433 12.49 17.44 4.40
N HIS A 434 13.52 16.63 4.38
CA HIS A 434 13.81 15.73 3.26
C HIS A 434 13.86 14.31 3.77
N LEU A 435 13.01 13.45 3.22
CA LEU A 435 12.98 12.01 3.50
C LEU A 435 13.41 11.30 2.22
N PHE A 436 14.46 10.48 2.27
CA PHE A 436 15.08 9.83 1.11
C PHE A 436 15.46 10.81 -0.02
N GLY A 437 15.77 12.06 0.33
CA GLY A 437 16.05 13.13 -0.64
C GLY A 437 14.80 13.74 -1.29
N GLU A 438 13.61 13.24 -0.96
CA GLU A 438 12.32 13.78 -1.38
C GLU A 438 11.90 14.89 -0.41
N ARG A 439 11.53 16.06 -0.93
CA ARG A 439 11.10 17.20 -0.13
C ARG A 439 9.68 16.96 0.40
N VAL A 440 9.55 16.93 1.71
CA VAL A 440 8.27 16.82 2.42
C VAL A 440 7.99 18.15 3.09
N GLU A 441 6.81 18.71 2.85
CA GLU A 441 6.42 19.99 3.44
C GLU A 441 5.01 19.99 4.00
N PHE A 442 4.81 20.76 5.07
CA PHE A 442 3.50 21.07 5.62
C PHE A 442 3.39 22.58 5.81
N THR A 443 2.24 23.16 5.45
CA THR A 443 1.94 24.57 5.70
C THR A 443 2.07 24.89 7.19
N CYS A 444 2.65 26.04 7.53
CA CYS A 444 2.69 26.56 8.90
C CYS A 444 1.28 26.99 9.38
N SER A 445 0.47 26.02 9.80
CA SER A 445 -0.89 26.22 10.30
C SER A 445 -1.15 25.27 11.46
N ASP A 446 -2.12 25.59 12.32
CA ASP A 446 -2.56 24.65 13.36
C ASP A 446 -3.36 23.49 12.74
N TYR A 447 -2.82 22.27 12.85
CA TYR A 447 -3.51 21.03 12.43
C TYR A 447 -4.37 20.44 13.55
N GLY A 448 -4.55 21.18 14.66
CA GLY A 448 -5.33 20.76 15.81
C GLY A 448 -4.61 19.72 16.66
N SER A 449 -5.20 19.40 17.81
CA SER A 449 -4.69 18.34 18.68
C SER A 449 -4.83 16.97 18.00
N PRO A 450 -3.81 16.09 18.06
CA PRO A 450 -2.57 16.21 18.83
C PRO A 450 -1.37 16.77 18.03
N HIS A 451 -1.58 17.27 16.81
CA HIS A 451 -0.50 17.65 15.89
C HIS A 451 0.06 19.04 16.16
N GLY A 452 -0.80 20.04 16.36
CA GLY A 452 -0.39 21.44 16.51
C GLY A 452 0.14 22.07 15.22
N ASN A 453 0.97 23.11 15.35
CA ASN A 453 1.61 23.79 14.22
C ASN A 453 3.02 23.22 13.98
N PRO A 454 3.37 22.78 12.76
CA PRO A 454 4.70 22.29 12.42
C PRO A 454 5.77 23.40 12.41
N CYS A 455 5.38 24.66 12.61
CA CYS A 455 6.27 25.80 12.78
C CYS A 455 6.11 26.37 14.19
N ASN A 456 7.21 26.71 14.85
CA ASN A 456 7.19 27.47 16.09
C ASN A 456 6.78 28.91 15.75
N VAL A 457 5.77 29.43 16.45
CA VAL A 457 5.28 30.81 16.28
C VAL A 457 5.65 31.57 17.54
N GLY A 458 6.74 32.33 17.50
CA GLY A 458 7.20 33.13 18.65
C GLY A 458 8.15 34.26 18.25
N PRO A 459 8.32 35.32 19.07
CA PRO A 459 9.21 36.43 18.69
C PRO A 459 10.67 35.95 18.55
N GLY A 460 11.25 36.02 17.35
CA GLY A 460 12.61 35.58 17.04
C GLY A 460 12.72 34.78 15.74
N ALA A 461 13.80 34.00 15.57
CA ALA A 461 13.91 33.07 14.44
C ALA A 461 12.87 31.95 14.59
N ASP A 462 11.77 32.02 13.84
CA ASP A 462 10.75 30.98 13.81
C ASP A 462 11.38 29.69 13.26
N THR A 463 11.45 28.68 14.11
CA THR A 463 12.06 27.38 13.79
C THR A 463 10.98 26.35 13.54
N CYS A 464 11.29 25.29 12.81
CA CYS A 464 10.34 24.20 12.67
C CYS A 464 10.12 23.48 14.01
N ASN A 465 8.87 23.10 14.28
CA ASN A 465 8.50 22.19 15.36
C ASN A 465 8.59 20.74 14.85
N LEU A 466 9.76 20.14 15.04
CA LEU A 466 10.02 18.77 14.58
C LEU A 466 9.04 17.75 15.17
N ALA A 467 8.62 17.92 16.43
CA ALA A 467 7.69 17.00 17.07
C ALA A 467 6.28 17.06 16.45
N ALA A 468 5.79 18.25 16.12
CA ALA A 468 4.54 18.43 15.40
C ALA A 468 4.63 17.85 13.97
N PHE A 469 5.75 18.06 13.28
CA PHE A 469 6.00 17.47 11.96
C PHE A 469 6.00 15.94 12.01
N GLN A 470 6.75 15.35 12.95
CA GLN A 470 6.77 13.90 13.17
C GLN A 470 5.37 13.36 13.52
N SER A 471 4.61 14.10 14.34
CA SER A 471 3.22 13.77 14.68
C SER A 471 2.34 13.68 13.42
N LEU A 472 2.45 14.63 12.49
CA LEU A 472 1.77 14.60 11.19
C LEU A 472 2.20 13.37 10.37
N CYS A 473 3.49 13.11 10.23
CA CYS A 473 4.01 11.94 9.49
C CYS A 473 3.63 10.58 10.11
N SER A 474 3.21 10.56 11.37
CA SER A 474 2.72 9.36 12.06
C SER A 474 1.20 9.30 12.18
N SER A 475 0.46 10.17 11.47
CA SER A 475 -1.00 10.26 11.57
C SER A 475 -1.71 9.54 10.42
N PRO A 476 -2.93 9.01 10.63
CA PRO A 476 -3.73 8.39 9.57
C PRO A 476 -4.01 9.32 8.38
N THR A 477 -4.18 10.62 8.65
CA THR A 477 -4.52 11.62 7.64
C THR A 477 -3.33 12.04 6.79
N PHE A 478 -2.15 12.18 7.42
CA PHE A 478 -1.02 12.87 6.79
C PHE A 478 0.20 11.98 6.50
N ALA A 479 0.29 10.77 7.09
CA ALA A 479 1.47 9.91 6.94
C ALA A 479 1.85 9.60 5.49
N ARG A 480 0.87 9.50 4.58
CA ARG A 480 1.11 9.27 3.15
C ARG A 480 1.93 10.37 2.46
N TYR A 481 1.87 11.60 2.97
CA TYR A 481 2.59 12.74 2.41
C TYR A 481 4.07 12.76 2.83
N CYS A 482 4.44 11.90 3.78
CA CYS A 482 5.81 11.74 4.23
C CYS A 482 6.50 10.49 3.64
N LEU A 483 5.93 9.92 2.59
CA LEU A 483 6.50 8.76 1.91
C LEU A 483 7.31 9.13 0.69
#